data_AF-A0A2E3CW49-F1
#
_entry.id   AF-A0A2E3CW49-F1
#
_cell.length_a   1.000
_cell.length_b   1.000
_cell.length_c   1.000
_cell.angle_alpha   90.00
_cell.angle_beta   90.00
_cell.angle_gamma   90.00
#
_symmetry.space_group_name_H-M   'P 1'
#
loop_
_entity.id
_entity.type
_entity.pdbx_description
1 polymer ?
#
loop_
_entity_poly.entity_id
_entity_poly.type
_entity_poly.pdbx_seq_one_letter_code
_entity_poly.pdbx_strand_id
1 'polypeptide(L)'
;MKRTLLLLIYTISLPVMAANYPTQSEFYADSVNAKKFESAKNSGQLAKQSEMYSIGCMQGVKTDADKKLCDCAAEFVKTVPEKEMFYESYMAYTIFQDMVAAKREGNTKQYEALKKMSQERNGLEKRIAATCG
;
A
#
# COMPACT_ATOMS: atom_id res chain seq x y z
N MET A 1 46.83 6.02 41.63
CA MET A 1 45.80 6.83 40.93
C MET A 1 45.36 6.08 39.69
N LYS A 2 44.17 5.47 39.70
CA LYS A 2 43.63 4.71 38.55
C LYS A 2 42.84 5.68 37.66
N ARG A 3 43.33 5.93 36.43
CA ARG A 3 42.64 6.72 35.41
C ARG A 3 41.63 5.81 34.71
N THR A 4 40.36 5.92 35.09
CA THR A 4 39.25 5.27 34.38
C THR A 4 39.01 6.03 33.08
N LEU A 5 39.39 5.41 31.95
CA LEU A 5 39.10 5.90 30.62
C LEU A 5 37.61 5.63 30.33
N LEU A 6 36.77 6.66 30.47
CA LEU A 6 35.38 6.60 30.03
C LEU A 6 35.36 6.65 28.49
N LEU A 7 35.18 5.49 27.86
CA LEU A 7 34.83 5.41 26.45
C LEU A 7 33.39 5.96 26.28
N LEU A 8 33.29 7.20 25.80
CA LEU A 8 32.03 7.78 25.33
C LEU A 8 31.65 7.06 24.02
N ILE A 9 30.84 6.01 24.12
CA ILE A 9 30.22 5.37 22.97
C ILE A 9 29.10 6.30 22.50
N TYR A 10 29.44 7.17 21.55
CA TYR A 10 28.48 8.01 20.83
C TYR A 10 27.65 7.10 19.93
N THR A 11 26.55 6.57 20.46
CA THR A 11 25.56 5.84 19.69
C THR A 11 24.85 6.84 18.79
N ILE A 12 25.29 6.93 17.53
CA ILE A 12 24.61 7.66 16.46
C ILE A 12 23.25 6.98 16.28
N SER A 13 22.25 7.53 16.96
CA SER A 13 20.85 7.14 16.84
C SER A 13 20.36 7.67 15.50
N LEU A 14 20.61 6.95 14.41
CA LEU A 14 20.00 7.25 13.12
C LEU A 14 18.48 7.26 13.33
N PRO A 15 17.78 8.38 13.07
CA PRO A 15 16.34 8.43 13.21
C PRO A 15 15.77 7.38 12.26
N VAL A 16 15.06 6.41 12.83
CA VAL A 16 14.19 5.53 12.09
C VAL A 16 13.11 6.43 11.53
N MET A 17 13.30 6.90 10.29
CA MET A 17 12.27 7.60 9.56
C MET A 17 11.15 6.59 9.35
N ALA A 18 10.14 6.63 10.22
CA ALA A 18 8.89 5.95 9.97
C ALA A 18 8.35 6.49 8.65
N ALA A 19 8.20 5.62 7.65
CA ALA A 19 7.60 5.99 6.39
C ALA A 19 6.14 6.39 6.67
N ASN A 20 5.90 7.70 6.77
CA ASN A 20 4.59 8.24 7.09
C ASN A 20 3.85 8.47 5.77
N TYR A 21 3.11 7.46 5.33
CA TYR A 21 2.28 7.57 4.13
C TYR A 21 1.09 8.50 4.43
N PRO A 22 0.77 9.42 3.51
CA PRO A 22 -0.31 10.37 3.74
C PRO A 22 -1.64 9.64 3.83
N THR A 23 -2.53 10.09 4.71
CA THR A 23 -3.94 9.74 4.66
C THR A 23 -4.54 10.16 3.31
N GLN A 24 -5.72 9.64 2.97
CA GLN A 24 -6.40 10.03 1.73
C GLN A 24 -6.64 11.55 1.66
N SER A 25 -7.00 12.18 2.78
CA SER A 25 -7.19 13.63 2.85
C SER A 25 -5.89 14.39 2.57
N GLU A 26 -4.79 13.98 3.20
CA GLU A 26 -3.47 14.60 3.00
C GLU A 26 -2.95 14.39 1.57
N PHE A 27 -3.19 13.20 1.00
CA PHE A 27 -2.79 12.88 -0.36
C PHE A 27 -3.44 13.83 -1.38
N TYR A 28 -4.74 14.10 -1.23
CA TYR A 28 -5.48 14.98 -2.13
C TYR A 28 -5.37 16.47 -1.80
N ALA A 29 -4.82 16.84 -0.65
CA ALA A 29 -4.46 18.22 -0.37
C ALA A 29 -3.30 18.70 -1.27
N ASP A 30 -2.46 17.78 -1.76
CA ASP A 30 -1.46 18.07 -2.78
C ASP A 30 -2.11 18.21 -4.17
N SER A 31 -1.99 19.42 -4.74
CA SER A 31 -2.51 19.75 -6.06
C SER A 31 -1.99 18.85 -7.20
N VAL A 32 -0.77 18.29 -7.07
CA VAL A 32 -0.18 17.37 -8.05
C VAL A 32 -0.94 16.05 -8.04
N ASN A 33 -1.22 15.51 -6.85
CA ASN A 33 -1.95 14.25 -6.70
C ASN A 33 -3.42 14.39 -7.09
N ALA A 34 -4.04 15.52 -6.76
CA ALA A 34 -5.37 15.86 -7.25
C ALA A 34 -5.43 15.88 -8.79
N LYS A 35 -4.45 16.51 -9.45
CA LYS A 35 -4.34 16.52 -10.92
C LYS A 35 -4.11 15.13 -11.52
N LYS A 36 -3.30 14.28 -10.87
CA LYS A 36 -3.10 12.88 -11.31
C LYS A 36 -4.42 12.10 -11.28
N PHE A 37 -5.21 12.25 -10.22
CA PHE A 37 -6.52 11.63 -10.12
C PHE A 37 -7.45 12.09 -11.23
N GLU A 38 -7.58 13.41 -11.45
CA GLU A 38 -8.43 13.93 -12.53
C GLU A 38 -7.96 13.44 -13.91
N SER A 39 -6.65 13.36 -14.15
CA SER A 39 -6.10 12.80 -15.40
C SER A 39 -6.43 11.31 -15.57
N ALA A 40 -6.31 10.49 -14.52
CA ALA A 40 -6.65 9.07 -14.56
C ALA A 40 -8.16 8.86 -14.79
N LYS A 41 -8.98 9.71 -14.16
CA LYS A 41 -10.44 9.72 -14.35
C LYS A 41 -10.82 10.08 -15.79
N ASN A 42 -10.31 11.19 -16.31
CA ASN A 42 -10.64 11.70 -17.64
C ASN A 42 -10.14 10.80 -18.78
N SER A 43 -9.10 10.00 -18.53
CA SER A 43 -8.61 9.00 -19.48
C SER A 43 -9.36 7.65 -19.42
N GLY A 44 -10.35 7.52 -18.53
CA GLY A 44 -11.12 6.28 -18.35
C GLY A 44 -10.34 5.13 -17.71
N GLN A 45 -9.16 5.40 -17.15
CA GLN A 45 -8.31 4.38 -16.52
C GLN A 45 -8.95 3.81 -15.25
N LEU A 46 -9.68 4.64 -14.49
CA LEU A 46 -10.33 4.21 -13.23
C LEU A 46 -11.50 3.26 -13.48
N ALA A 47 -12.32 3.52 -14.50
CA ALA A 47 -13.40 2.62 -14.88
C ALA A 47 -12.88 1.23 -15.31
N LYS A 48 -11.78 1.20 -16.07
CA LYS A 48 -11.11 -0.05 -16.47
C LYS A 48 -10.48 -0.79 -15.29
N GLN A 49 -10.12 -0.08 -14.23
CA GLN A 49 -9.40 -0.68 -13.11
C GLN A 49 -10.22 -1.75 -12.37
N SER A 50 -11.51 -1.48 -12.13
CA SER A 50 -12.41 -2.44 -11.48
C SER A 50 -12.63 -3.69 -12.35
N GLU A 51 -12.72 -3.52 -13.67
CA GLU A 51 -12.82 -4.64 -14.62
C GLU A 51 -11.53 -5.48 -14.61
N MET A 52 -10.38 -4.83 -14.66
CA MET A 52 -9.07 -5.51 -14.62
C MET A 52 -8.84 -6.26 -13.31
N TYR A 53 -9.36 -5.76 -12.19
CA TYR A 53 -9.34 -6.49 -10.92
C TYR A 53 -10.10 -7.81 -11.04
N SER A 54 -11.33 -7.78 -11.57
CA SER A 54 -12.15 -8.98 -11.77
C SER A 54 -11.45 -9.99 -12.67
N ILE A 55 -10.95 -9.53 -13.83
CA ILE A 55 -10.21 -10.38 -14.78
C ILE A 55 -8.99 -11.00 -14.10
N GLY A 56 -8.18 -10.20 -13.42
CA GLY A 56 -6.97 -10.65 -12.74
C GLY A 56 -7.25 -11.68 -11.63
N CYS A 57 -8.32 -11.47 -10.85
CA CYS A 57 -8.73 -12.43 -9.82
C CYS A 57 -9.12 -13.77 -10.45
N MET A 58 -9.97 -13.73 -11.49
CA MET A 58 -10.47 -14.92 -12.16
C MET A 58 -9.38 -15.74 -12.85
N GLN A 59 -8.29 -15.10 -13.31
CA GLN A 59 -7.12 -15.80 -13.86
C GLN A 59 -6.40 -16.68 -12.83
N GLY A 60 -6.53 -16.37 -11.53
CA GLY A 60 -5.89 -17.09 -10.44
C GLY A 60 -6.75 -18.20 -9.80
N VAL A 61 -8.01 -18.34 -10.21
CA VAL A 61 -8.97 -19.28 -9.62
C VAL A 61 -8.54 -20.72 -9.87
N LYS A 62 -8.44 -21.51 -8.80
CA LYS A 62 -8.13 -22.95 -8.86
C LYS A 62 -9.24 -23.82 -8.27
N THR A 63 -10.10 -23.22 -7.46
CA THR A 63 -11.19 -23.89 -6.75
C THR A 63 -12.50 -23.10 -6.85
N ASP A 64 -13.62 -23.75 -6.59
CA ASP A 64 -14.92 -23.07 -6.51
C ASP A 64 -14.97 -22.03 -5.36
N ALA A 65 -14.20 -22.26 -4.30
CA ALA A 65 -14.04 -21.30 -3.21
C ALA A 65 -13.33 -20.03 -3.70
N ASP A 66 -12.24 -20.16 -4.46
CA ASP A 66 -11.55 -19.02 -5.08
C ASP A 66 -12.48 -18.26 -6.03
N LYS A 67 -13.26 -19.00 -6.84
CA LYS A 67 -14.22 -18.41 -7.76
C LYS A 67 -15.25 -17.56 -7.00
N LYS A 68 -15.85 -18.12 -5.94
CA LYS A 68 -16.84 -17.40 -5.12
C LYS A 68 -16.25 -16.15 -4.48
N LEU A 69 -15.01 -16.23 -3.99
CA LEU A 69 -14.28 -15.10 -3.45
C LEU A 69 -14.05 -14.03 -4.52
N CYS A 70 -13.60 -14.40 -5.71
CA CYS A 70 -13.38 -13.49 -6.82
C CYS A 70 -14.67 -12.83 -7.32
N ASP A 71 -15.76 -13.58 -7.42
CA ASP A 71 -17.08 -13.04 -7.81
C ASP A 71 -17.55 -11.99 -6.77
N CYS A 72 -17.45 -12.30 -5.47
CA CYS A 72 -17.78 -11.34 -4.41
C CYS A 72 -16.89 -10.09 -4.45
N ALA A 73 -15.57 -10.29 -4.57
CA ALA A 73 -14.62 -9.19 -4.60
C ALA A 73 -14.83 -8.28 -5.82
N ALA A 74 -15.14 -8.85 -6.98
CA ALA A 74 -15.45 -8.10 -8.19
C ALA A 74 -16.70 -7.21 -8.02
N GLU A 75 -17.76 -7.73 -7.40
CA GLU A 75 -18.95 -6.92 -7.10
C GLU A 75 -18.67 -5.84 -6.05
N PHE A 76 -17.94 -6.17 -4.99
CA PHE A 76 -17.55 -5.19 -3.97
C PHE A 76 -16.71 -4.05 -4.57
N VAL A 77 -15.72 -4.36 -5.39
CA VAL A 77 -14.81 -3.39 -6.03
C VAL A 77 -15.56 -2.39 -6.91
N LYS A 78 -16.68 -2.78 -7.55
CA LYS A 78 -17.54 -1.85 -8.31
C LYS A 78 -18.21 -0.79 -7.44
N THR A 79 -18.36 -1.04 -6.13
CA THR A 79 -18.96 -0.10 -5.18
C THR A 79 -17.95 0.87 -4.57
N VAL A 80 -16.65 0.62 -4.76
CA VAL A 80 -15.59 1.46 -4.21
C VAL A 80 -15.51 2.78 -4.99
N PRO A 81 -15.57 3.95 -4.33
CA PRO A 81 -15.45 5.23 -5.02
C PRO A 81 -14.14 5.35 -5.79
N GLU A 82 -14.17 5.90 -7.01
CA GLU A 82 -12.97 6.07 -7.86
C GLU A 82 -11.82 6.79 -7.14
N LYS A 83 -12.15 7.80 -6.33
CA LYS A 83 -11.18 8.56 -5.53
C LYS A 83 -10.51 7.70 -4.46
N GLU A 84 -11.22 6.71 -3.93
CA GLU A 84 -10.64 5.72 -3.03
C GLU A 84 -9.83 4.69 -3.79
N MET A 85 -10.35 4.16 -4.89
CA MET A 85 -9.66 3.21 -5.75
C MET A 85 -8.28 3.74 -6.17
N PHE A 86 -8.23 4.98 -6.67
CA PHE A 86 -6.99 5.61 -7.12
C PHE A 86 -5.98 5.76 -5.96
N TYR A 87 -6.43 6.26 -4.82
CA TYR A 87 -5.58 6.46 -3.65
C TYR A 87 -5.02 5.13 -3.13
N GLU A 88 -5.86 4.12 -2.95
CA GLU A 88 -5.43 2.81 -2.43
C GLU A 88 -4.41 2.15 -3.36
N SER A 89 -4.62 2.26 -4.67
CA SER A 89 -3.72 1.71 -5.68
C SER A 89 -2.37 2.42 -5.70
N TYR A 90 -2.39 3.76 -5.63
CA TYR A 90 -1.18 4.55 -5.56
C TYR A 90 -0.38 4.24 -4.30
N MET A 91 -1.05 4.15 -3.14
CA MET A 91 -0.41 3.82 -1.86
C MET A 91 0.16 2.41 -1.89
N ALA A 92 -0.59 1.41 -2.34
CA ALA A 92 -0.10 0.03 -2.45
C ALA A 92 1.14 -0.06 -3.34
N TYR A 93 1.14 0.61 -4.50
CA TYR A 93 2.30 0.64 -5.39
C TYR A 93 3.51 1.34 -4.76
N THR A 94 3.31 2.50 -4.11
CA THR A 94 4.40 3.26 -3.47
C THR A 94 5.06 2.45 -2.36
N ILE A 95 4.26 1.85 -1.48
CA ILE A 95 4.75 0.98 -0.40
C ILE A 95 5.53 -0.20 -0.96
N PHE A 96 5.02 -0.83 -2.02
CA PHE A 96 5.72 -1.93 -2.68
C PHE A 96 7.09 -1.49 -3.23
N GLN A 97 7.17 -0.34 -3.89
CA GLN A 97 8.45 0.21 -4.38
C GLN A 97 9.44 0.45 -3.23
N ASP A 98 8.98 1.02 -2.12
CA ASP A 98 9.81 1.27 -0.95
C ASP A 98 10.28 -0.04 -0.29
N MET A 99 9.43 -1.07 -0.24
CA MET A 99 9.81 -2.40 0.21
C MET A 99 10.88 -3.02 -0.70
N VAL A 100 10.74 -2.89 -2.02
CA VAL A 100 11.74 -3.37 -2.99
C VAL A 100 13.06 -2.63 -2.81
N ALA A 101 13.04 -1.30 -2.62
CA ALA A 101 14.23 -0.50 -2.37
C ALA A 101 14.93 -0.94 -1.08
N ALA A 102 14.21 -1.04 0.04
CA ALA A 102 14.74 -1.50 1.32
C ALA A 102 15.36 -2.91 1.21
N LYS A 103 14.73 -3.81 0.45
CA LYS A 103 15.28 -5.16 0.21
C LYS A 103 16.56 -5.13 -0.61
N ARG A 104 16.63 -4.28 -1.65
CA ARG A 104 17.83 -4.11 -2.49
C ARG A 104 19.01 -3.52 -1.72
N GLU A 105 18.73 -2.62 -0.80
CA GLU A 105 19.72 -1.98 0.07
C GLU A 105 20.16 -2.86 1.25
N GLY A 106 19.56 -4.04 1.41
CA GLY A 106 19.82 -4.91 2.57
C GLY A 106 19.28 -4.34 3.90
N ASN A 107 18.39 -3.35 3.84
CA ASN A 107 17.79 -2.74 5.02
C ASN A 107 16.58 -3.56 5.52
N THR A 108 16.87 -4.71 6.13
CA THR A 108 15.86 -5.64 6.64
C THR A 108 14.91 -4.98 7.66
N LYS A 109 15.41 -4.07 8.49
CA LYS A 109 14.59 -3.37 9.49
C LYS A 109 13.52 -2.51 8.82
N GLN A 110 13.89 -1.74 7.81
CA GLN A 110 12.95 -0.91 7.06
C GLN A 110 11.97 -1.76 6.27
N TYR A 111 12.44 -2.84 5.63
CA TYR A 111 11.57 -3.77 4.92
C TYR A 111 10.47 -4.36 5.83
N GLU A 112 10.85 -4.88 7.01
CA GLU A 112 9.87 -5.44 7.94
C GLU A 112 8.92 -4.37 8.53
N ALA A 113 9.42 -3.15 8.76
CA ALA A 113 8.56 -2.04 9.19
C ALA A 113 7.52 -1.67 8.11
N LEU A 114 7.94 -1.57 6.84
CA LEU A 114 7.04 -1.29 5.71
C LEU A 114 6.03 -2.42 5.50
N LYS A 115 6.48 -3.68 5.58
CA LYS A 115 5.61 -4.85 5.49
C LYS A 115 4.55 -4.84 6.58
N LYS A 116 4.95 -4.61 7.83
CA LYS A 116 4.02 -4.53 8.97
C LYS A 116 3.00 -3.39 8.77
N MET A 117 3.46 -2.20 8.39
CA MET A 117 2.57 -1.07 8.13
C MET A 117 1.58 -1.38 6.99
N SER A 118 2.05 -1.98 5.89
CA SER A 118 1.17 -2.42 4.79
C SER A 118 0.10 -3.40 5.26
N GLN A 119 0.48 -4.33 6.15
CA GLN A 119 -0.44 -5.28 6.77
C GLN A 119 -1.33 -4.66 7.83
N GLU A 120 -1.02 -3.48 8.38
CA GLU A 120 -1.83 -2.79 9.38
C GLU A 120 -2.84 -1.84 8.73
N ARG A 121 -2.51 -1.23 7.58
CA ARG A 121 -3.42 -0.39 6.81
C ARG A 121 -4.76 -1.10 6.57
N ASN A 122 -5.86 -0.38 6.82
CA ASN A 122 -7.20 -0.82 6.45
C ASN A 122 -7.48 -0.55 4.97
N GLY A 123 -6.60 -1.07 4.10
CA GLY A 123 -6.68 -0.87 2.66
C GLY A 123 -7.72 -1.75 1.98
N LEU A 124 -7.82 -1.61 0.65
CA LEU A 124 -8.82 -2.31 -0.16
C LEU A 124 -8.80 -3.84 0.03
N GLU A 125 -7.61 -4.45 0.14
CA GLU A 125 -7.45 -5.89 0.37
C GLU A 125 -8.13 -6.36 1.66
N LYS A 126 -7.92 -5.66 2.79
CA LYS A 126 -8.56 -6.02 4.06
C LYS A 126 -10.06 -5.84 4.01
N ARG A 127 -10.55 -4.80 3.34
CA ARG A 127 -11.99 -4.56 3.18
C ARG A 127 -12.64 -5.66 2.35
N ILE A 128 -11.98 -6.12 1.29
CA ILE A 128 -12.41 -7.28 0.50
C ILE A 128 -12.45 -8.53 1.38
N ALA A 129 -11.38 -8.82 2.11
CA ALA A 129 -11.33 -9.97 3.00
C ALA A 129 -12.43 -9.93 4.08
N ALA A 130 -12.70 -8.76 4.67
CA ALA A 130 -13.77 -8.60 5.66
C ALA A 130 -15.18 -8.71 5.07
N THR A 131 -15.35 -8.46 3.77
CA THR A 131 -16.66 -8.50 3.09
C THR A 131 -16.94 -9.86 2.44
N CYS A 132 -15.90 -10.52 1.94
CA CYS A 132 -16.02 -11.69 1.06
C CYS A 132 -15.34 -12.97 1.60
N GLY A 133 -14.52 -12.86 2.65
CA GLY A 133 -13.75 -13.95 3.25
C GLY A 133 -14.42 -14.59 4.46
#